data_AF-A0A519WEJ5-F1
#
_entry.id   AF-A0A519WEJ5-F1
#
_cell.length_a   1.000
_cell.length_b   1.000
_cell.length_c   1.000
_cell.angle_alpha   90.00
_cell.angle_beta   90.00
_cell.angle_gamma   90.00
#
_symmetry.space_group_name_H-M   'P 1'
#
loop_
_entity.id
_entity.type
_entity.pdbx_description
1 polymer ?
#
loop_
_entity_poly.entity_id
_entity_poly.type
_entity_poly.pdbx_seq_one_letter_code
_entity_poly.pdbx_strand_id
1 'polypeptide(L)'
;MFFIKQGLIIGILLLIFLSSKKDQRQYTIHGYAQGTDYTIKYFATDSLVTKSAVDSILVKIDSSMSLYKSYSLINQFNTSKDGIQLDQDFERVIRKSFEVYNKT
;
A
#
# COMPACT_ATOMS: atom_id res chain seq x y z
N MET A 1 0.48 58.86 -2.72
CA MET A 1 1.25 58.08 -1.72
C MET A 1 0.39 57.08 -0.93
N PHE A 2 -0.85 57.41 -0.56
CA PHE A 2 -1.76 56.51 0.19
C PHE A 2 -2.14 55.24 -0.59
N PHE A 3 -2.48 55.35 -1.88
CA PHE A 3 -2.86 54.22 -2.74
C PHE A 3 -1.70 53.23 -3.01
N ILE A 4 -0.46 53.71 -3.04
CA ILE A 4 0.74 52.87 -3.25
C ILE A 4 1.00 51.97 -2.02
N LYS A 5 0.77 52.50 -0.80
CA LYS A 5 0.88 51.72 0.44
C LYS A 5 -0.19 50.61 0.54
N GLN A 6 -1.41 50.89 0.10
CA GLN A 6 -2.51 49.90 0.06
C GLN A 6 -2.18 48.74 -0.90
N GLY A 7 -1.69 49.06 -2.11
CA GLY A 7 -1.27 48.04 -3.08
C GLY A 7 -0.10 47.17 -2.60
N LEU A 8 0.86 47.77 -1.87
CA LEU A 8 1.97 47.03 -1.26
C LEU A 8 1.49 46.05 -0.17
N ILE A 9 0.54 46.47 0.68
CA ILE A 9 -0.04 45.62 1.72
C ILE A 9 -0.80 44.44 1.10
N ILE A 10 -1.60 44.68 0.05
CA ILE A 10 -2.32 43.64 -0.69
C ILE A 10 -1.35 42.67 -1.36
N GLY A 11 -0.25 43.18 -1.96
CA GLY A 11 0.79 42.35 -2.55
C GLY A 11 1.51 41.45 -1.55
N ILE A 12 1.78 41.95 -0.34
CA ILE A 12 2.38 41.17 0.75
C ILE A 12 1.40 40.08 1.24
N LEU A 13 0.12 40.40 1.41
CA LEU A 13 -0.91 39.44 1.79
C LEU A 13 -1.08 38.31 0.76
N LEU A 14 -1.02 38.63 -0.53
CA LEU A 14 -1.03 37.65 -1.62
C LEU A 14 0.20 36.73 -1.59
N LEU A 15 1.39 37.29 -1.36
CA LEU A 15 2.63 36.52 -1.23
C LEU A 15 2.61 35.56 -0.02
N ILE A 16 2.02 35.97 1.10
CA ILE A 16 1.86 35.11 2.28
C ILE A 16 0.88 33.96 2.00
N PHE A 17 -0.21 34.23 1.28
CA PHE A 17 -1.21 33.21 0.93
C PHE A 17 -0.65 32.16 -0.06
N LEU A 18 0.26 32.56 -0.94
CA LEU A 18 0.93 31.67 -1.90
C LEU A 18 2.01 30.80 -1.25
N SER A 19 2.48 31.13 -0.05
CA SER A 19 3.58 30.44 0.64
C SER A 19 3.10 29.35 1.61
N SER A 20 2.04 28.63 1.26
CA SER A 20 1.57 27.49 2.07
C SER A 20 2.41 26.24 1.73
N LYS A 21 3.41 25.94 2.56
CA LYS A 21 4.08 24.63 2.51
C LYS A 21 3.10 23.57 3.05
N LYS A 22 2.81 22.55 2.25
CA LYS A 22 2.08 21.38 2.75
C LYS A 22 3.02 20.56 3.61
N ASP A 23 2.84 20.65 4.92
CA ASP A 23 3.57 19.82 5.87
C ASP A 23 3.12 18.36 5.75
N GLN A 24 4.08 17.47 5.97
CA GLN A 24 3.83 16.04 6.02
C GLN A 24 3.16 15.72 7.36
N ARG A 25 2.08 14.94 7.34
CA ARG A 25 1.46 14.39 8.55
C ARG A 25 1.48 12.87 8.53
N GLN A 26 1.44 12.26 9.70
CA GLN A 26 1.37 10.81 9.82
C GLN A 26 -0.04 10.31 9.47
N TYR A 27 -0.12 9.29 8.63
CA TYR A 27 -1.29 8.50 8.36
C TYR A 27 -1.10 7.10 8.94
N THR A 28 -2.18 6.55 9.50
CA THR A 28 -2.19 5.19 10.02
C THR A 28 -3.36 4.43 9.41
N ILE A 29 -3.09 3.25 8.87
CA ILE A 29 -4.07 2.32 8.33
C ILE A 29 -3.99 1.05 9.17
N HIS A 30 -5.14 0.59 9.66
CA HIS A 30 -5.30 -0.67 10.38
C HIS A 30 -6.25 -1.58 9.63
N GLY A 31 -6.02 -2.89 9.71
CA GLY A 31 -6.93 -3.89 9.17
C GLY A 31 -6.53 -5.30 9.60
N TYR A 32 -7.31 -6.28 9.14
CA TYR A 32 -7.12 -7.69 9.45
C TYR A 32 -7.02 -8.49 8.16
N ALA A 33 -6.01 -9.34 8.04
CA ALA A 33 -5.79 -10.24 6.90
C ALA A 33 -4.91 -11.43 7.32
N GLN A 34 -4.99 -12.54 6.58
CA GLN A 34 -4.11 -13.70 6.79
C GLN A 34 -4.11 -14.25 8.24
N GLY A 35 -5.21 -14.09 8.97
CA GLY A 35 -5.34 -14.57 10.35
C GLY A 35 -4.82 -13.62 11.44
N THR A 36 -4.37 -12.41 11.09
CA THR A 36 -3.84 -11.43 12.06
C THR A 36 -4.12 -9.97 11.64
N ASP A 37 -3.78 -9.03 12.52
CA ASP A 37 -3.88 -7.59 12.24
C ASP A 37 -2.63 -7.07 11.51
N TYR A 38 -2.83 -6.09 10.62
CA TYR A 38 -1.77 -5.29 10.02
C TYR A 38 -1.92 -3.82 10.43
N THR A 39 -0.79 -3.12 10.50
CA THR A 39 -0.73 -1.67 10.71
C THR A 39 0.28 -1.04 9.77
N ILE A 40 -0.16 -0.08 8.97
CA ILE A 40 0.71 0.69 8.07
C ILE A 40 0.74 2.13 8.56
N LYS A 41 1.95 2.66 8.79
CA LYS A 41 2.18 4.06 9.16
C LYS A 41 3.07 4.71 8.12
N TYR A 42 2.66 5.88 7.62
CA TYR A 42 3.46 6.64 6.65
C TYR A 42 3.24 8.14 6.83
N PHE A 43 4.22 8.94 6.41
CA PHE A 43 4.09 10.41 6.38
C PHE A 43 3.84 10.86 4.95
N ALA A 44 2.83 11.70 4.75
CA ALA A 44 2.48 12.27 3.45
C ALA A 44 1.88 13.68 3.60
N THR A 45 1.88 14.48 2.53
CA THR A 45 1.12 15.74 2.50
C THR A 45 -0.38 15.50 2.34
N ASP A 46 -0.78 14.33 1.82
CA ASP A 46 -2.15 13.90 1.60
C ASP A 46 -2.28 12.37 1.72
N SER A 47 -3.49 11.83 1.79
CA SER A 47 -3.76 10.39 1.95
C SER A 47 -3.46 9.60 0.67
N LEU A 48 -2.17 9.38 0.38
CA LEU A 48 -1.69 8.67 -0.82
C LEU A 48 -2.09 7.19 -0.86
N VAL A 49 -2.14 6.53 0.30
CA VAL A 49 -2.49 5.12 0.43
C VAL A 49 -3.84 5.00 1.11
N THR A 50 -4.75 4.24 0.52
CA THR A 50 -6.06 3.96 1.08
C THR A 50 -6.11 2.54 1.65
N LYS A 51 -6.95 2.33 2.67
CA LYS A 51 -7.21 0.99 3.22
C LYS A 51 -7.67 0.02 2.13
N SER A 52 -8.56 0.47 1.24
CA SER A 52 -9.06 -0.35 0.13
C SER A 52 -7.95 -0.82 -0.82
N ALA A 53 -6.95 0.02 -1.10
CA ALA A 53 -5.82 -0.37 -1.93
C ALA A 53 -4.98 -1.46 -1.25
N VAL A 54 -4.73 -1.31 0.05
CA VAL A 54 -4.01 -2.30 0.87
C VAL A 54 -4.79 -3.62 0.93
N ASP A 55 -6.07 -3.56 1.28
CA ASP A 55 -6.94 -4.73 1.36
C ASP A 55 -7.01 -5.45 0.02
N SER A 56 -7.08 -4.73 -1.11
CA SER A 56 -7.11 -5.33 -2.44
C SER A 56 -5.85 -6.15 -2.74
N ILE A 57 -4.67 -5.68 -2.31
CA ILE A 57 -3.42 -6.41 -2.47
C ILE A 57 -3.42 -7.67 -1.59
N LEU A 58 -3.86 -7.54 -0.34
CA LEU A 58 -3.93 -8.66 0.60
C LEU A 58 -4.94 -9.73 0.17
N VAL A 59 -6.09 -9.33 -0.38
CA VAL A 59 -7.09 -10.25 -0.96
C VAL A 59 -6.53 -11.00 -2.17
N LYS A 60 -5.73 -10.34 -3.02
CA LYS A 60 -5.04 -11.00 -4.13
C LYS A 60 -4.07 -12.08 -3.62
N ILE A 61 -3.28 -11.75 -2.59
CA ILE A 61 -2.38 -12.71 -1.94
C ILE A 61 -3.16 -13.87 -1.32
N ASP A 62 -4.28 -13.61 -0.63
CA ASP A 62 -5.12 -14.66 -0.04
C ASP A 62 -5.71 -15.59 -1.11
N SER A 63 -6.18 -15.01 -2.22
CA SER A 63 -6.72 -15.78 -3.35
C SER A 63 -5.64 -16.63 -4.04
N SER A 64 -4.38 -16.24 -3.92
CA SER A 64 -3.24 -16.99 -4.44
C SER A 64 -2.78 -18.08 -3.47
N MET A 65 -2.43 -17.70 -2.24
CA MET A 65 -1.58 -18.52 -1.36
C MET A 65 -2.21 -18.85 0.01
N SER A 66 -3.49 -18.52 0.25
CA SER A 66 -4.13 -18.90 1.51
C SER A 66 -4.61 -20.35 1.50
N LEU A 67 -4.06 -21.19 2.39
CA LEU A 67 -4.55 -22.56 2.61
C LEU A 67 -5.99 -22.59 3.16
N TYR A 68 -6.45 -21.50 3.79
CA TYR A 68 -7.78 -21.40 4.39
C TYR A 68 -8.88 -20.98 3.40
N LYS A 69 -8.52 -20.56 2.19
CA LYS A 69 -9.47 -20.26 1.12
C LYS A 69 -9.52 -21.45 0.17
N SER A 70 -10.61 -22.21 0.17
CA SER A 70 -10.75 -23.43 -0.65
C SER A 70 -10.55 -23.19 -2.15
N TYR A 71 -10.86 -21.99 -2.64
CA TYR A 71 -10.68 -21.59 -4.03
C TYR A 71 -9.26 -21.13 -4.39
N SER A 72 -8.34 -21.03 -3.42
CA SER A 72 -7.03 -20.43 -3.65
C SER A 72 -6.17 -21.23 -4.63
N LEU A 73 -5.26 -20.52 -5.30
CA LEU A 73 -4.37 -21.13 -6.28
C LEU A 73 -3.47 -22.21 -5.66
N ILE A 74 -2.99 -22.01 -4.42
CA ILE A 74 -2.22 -23.02 -3.68
C ILE A 74 -3.02 -24.29 -3.39
N ASN A 75 -4.32 -24.17 -3.08
CA ASN A 75 -5.16 -25.34 -2.86
C ASN A 75 -5.41 -26.10 -4.17
N GLN A 76 -5.63 -25.38 -5.28
CA GLN A 76 -5.69 -25.99 -6.61
C GLN A 76 -4.38 -26.70 -6.96
N PHE A 77 -3.23 -26.06 -6.73
CA PHE A 77 -1.90 -26.64 -6.96
C PHE A 77 -1.70 -27.92 -6.15
N ASN A 78 -2.02 -27.91 -4.85
CA ASN A 78 -1.87 -29.06 -3.95
C ASN A 78 -2.70 -30.28 -4.39
N THR A 79 -3.81 -30.05 -5.10
CA THR A 79 -4.68 -31.12 -5.62
C THR A 79 -4.38 -31.53 -7.06
N SER A 80 -3.53 -30.79 -7.77
CA SER A 80 -3.21 -31.06 -9.17
C SER A 80 -2.21 -32.22 -9.29
N LYS A 81 -2.45 -33.11 -10.27
CA LYS A 81 -1.52 -34.20 -10.61
C LYS A 81 -0.43 -33.75 -11.58
N ASP A 82 -0.79 -32.85 -12.50
CA ASP A 82 0.07 -32.44 -13.63
C ASP A 82 0.63 -31.01 -13.43
N GLY A 83 0.38 -30.40 -12.27
CA GLY A 83 0.68 -29.00 -11.98
C GLY A 83 -0.39 -28.04 -12.51
N ILE A 84 -0.21 -26.75 -12.24
CA ILE A 84 -1.06 -25.67 -12.76
C ILE A 84 -0.19 -24.46 -13.08
N GLN A 85 -0.70 -23.55 -13.92
CA GLN A 85 -0.06 -22.25 -14.10
C GLN A 85 -0.18 -21.44 -12.81
N LEU A 86 0.95 -20.97 -12.30
CA LEU A 86 1.01 -20.12 -11.12
C LEU A 86 0.89 -18.64 -11.52
N ASP A 87 0.45 -17.81 -10.57
CA ASP A 87 0.58 -16.36 -10.73
C ASP A 87 1.99 -15.88 -10.34
N GLN A 88 2.32 -14.66 -10.77
CA GLN A 88 3.66 -14.09 -10.58
C GLN A 88 4.08 -13.97 -9.11
N ASP A 89 3.14 -13.74 -8.20
CA ASP A 89 3.44 -13.57 -6.78
C ASP A 89 3.73 -14.94 -6.15
N PHE A 90 2.95 -15.97 -6.49
CA PHE A 90 3.18 -17.34 -6.04
C PHE A 90 4.49 -17.92 -6.62
N GLU A 91 4.78 -17.71 -7.91
CA GLU A 91 6.05 -18.12 -8.52
C GLU A 91 7.26 -17.52 -7.80
N ARG A 92 7.16 -16.23 -7.43
CA ARG A 92 8.24 -15.53 -6.70
C ARG A 92 8.44 -16.13 -5.31
N VAL A 93 7.35 -16.41 -4.59
CA VAL A 93 7.40 -16.99 -3.25
C VAL A 93 7.95 -18.42 -3.27
N ILE A 94 7.51 -19.28 -4.19
CA ILE A 94 8.05 -20.65 -4.32
C ILE A 94 9.54 -20.62 -4.67
N ARG A 95 9.95 -19.79 -5.63
CA ARG A 95 11.38 -19.66 -5.96
C ARG A 95 12.18 -19.26 -4.74
N LYS A 96 11.66 -18.30 -3.97
CA LYS A 96 12.32 -17.85 -2.75
C LYS A 96 12.37 -18.93 -1.66
N SER A 97 11.33 -19.76 -1.52
CA SER A 97 11.33 -20.83 -0.52
C SER A 97 12.43 -21.86 -0.79
N PHE A 98 12.68 -22.22 -2.05
CA PHE A 98 13.81 -23.10 -2.40
C PHE A 98 15.17 -22.45 -2.12
N GLU A 99 15.32 -21.14 -2.41
CA GLU A 99 16.55 -20.42 -2.05
C GLU A 99 16.82 -20.42 -0.55
N VAL A 100 15.78 -20.26 0.28
CA VAL A 100 15.91 -20.25 1.74
C VAL A 100 16.21 -21.66 2.25
N TYR A 101 15.51 -22.68 1.77
CA TYR A 101 15.77 -24.08 2.12
C TYR A 101 17.23 -24.48 1.90
N ASN A 102 17.84 -24.04 0.80
CA ASN A 102 19.26 -24.33 0.53
C ASN A 102 20.24 -23.60 1.46
N LYS A 103 19.76 -22.65 2.27
CA LYS A 103 20.58 -21.81 3.16
C LYS A 103 20.36 -22.10 4.65
N THR A 104 19.35 -22.88 5.01
CA THR A 104 18.97 -23.20 6.40
C THR A 104 18.82 -24.69 6.59
#